data_AF-A0A2A4FXC4-F1
#
_entry.id   AF-A0A2A4FXC4-F1
#
_cell.length_a   1.000
_cell.length_b   1.000
_cell.length_c   1.000
_cell.angle_alpha   90.00
_cell.angle_beta   90.00
_cell.angle_gamma   90.00
#
_symmetry.space_group_name_H-M   'P 1'
#
loop_
_entity.id
_entity.type
_entity.pdbx_description
1 polymer ?
#
loop_
_entity_poly.entity_id
_entity_poly.type
_entity_poly.pdbx_seq_one_letter_code
_entity_poly.pdbx_strand_id
1 'polypeptide(L)'
;MGSSLAHVAILGANDTDALLDLGFAYSTGTRGYPFDLVNAHKWFNLAAMSGSEEAQYCRADIAGQMTGREIAEAQRAARTWLAGQHAH
;
A
#
# COMPACT_ATOMS: atom_id res chain seq x y z
N MET A 1 21.91 -0.57 18.39
CA MET A 1 21.82 -0.99 16.98
C MET A 1 20.97 -2.25 16.94
N GLY A 2 19.81 -2.21 16.32
CA GLY A 2 18.91 -3.37 16.23
C GLY A 2 17.54 -3.05 16.79
N SER A 3 16.57 -2.86 15.89
CA SER A 3 15.13 -3.10 16.02
C SER A 3 14.39 -2.21 15.01
N SER A 4 14.48 -2.53 13.72
CA SER A 4 13.63 -1.88 12.69
C SER A 4 13.19 -2.88 11.61
N LEU A 5 12.89 -4.11 12.03
CA LEU A 5 12.31 -5.13 11.15
C LEU A 5 10.98 -5.70 11.67
N ALA A 6 10.60 -5.41 12.93
CA ALA A 6 9.40 -5.98 13.56
C ALA A 6 8.11 -5.18 13.31
N HIS A 7 8.19 -3.94 12.84
CA HIS A 7 6.99 -3.10 12.62
C HIS A 7 6.24 -3.47 11.34
N VAL A 8 6.88 -4.20 10.43
CA VAL A 8 6.34 -4.55 9.12
C VAL A 8 5.48 -5.82 9.17
N ALA A 9 5.63 -6.65 10.22
CA ALA A 9 4.94 -7.93 10.37
C ALA A 9 3.57 -7.84 11.07
N ILE A 10 3.00 -6.64 11.25
CA ILE A 10 1.79 -6.44 12.08
C ILE A 10 0.49 -6.72 11.32
N LEU A 11 0.51 -6.68 9.99
CA LEU A 11 -0.66 -6.96 9.19
C LEU A 11 -0.75 -8.48 8.99
N GLY A 12 -1.76 -9.13 9.59
CA GLY A 12 -1.99 -10.55 9.37
C GLY A 12 -2.29 -10.83 7.89
N ALA A 13 -2.29 -12.10 7.48
CA ALA A 13 -2.64 -12.48 6.10
C ALA A 13 -4.00 -11.87 5.66
N ASN A 14 -4.97 -11.82 6.58
CA ASN A 14 -6.29 -11.21 6.34
C ASN A 14 -6.22 -9.69 6.07
N ASP A 15 -5.31 -8.98 6.74
CA ASP A 15 -5.12 -7.55 6.50
C ASP A 15 -4.38 -7.30 5.18
N THR A 16 -3.45 -8.20 4.84
CA THR A 16 -2.68 -8.14 3.59
C THR A 16 -3.60 -8.26 2.37
N ASP A 17 -4.52 -9.22 2.38
CA ASP A 17 -5.48 -9.41 1.28
C ASP A 17 -6.46 -8.23 1.19
N ALA A 18 -6.91 -7.69 2.33
CA ALA A 18 -7.78 -6.51 2.34
C ALA A 18 -7.10 -5.27 1.74
N LEU A 19 -5.81 -5.07 2.04
CA LEU A 19 -5.00 -4.00 1.48
C LEU A 19 -4.75 -4.20 -0.02
N LEU A 20 -4.52 -5.44 -0.46
CA LEU A 20 -4.39 -5.78 -1.88
C LEU A 20 -5.70 -5.45 -2.64
N ASP A 21 -6.85 -5.85 -2.09
CA ASP A 21 -8.17 -5.58 -2.64
C ASP A 21 -8.48 -4.08 -2.77
N LEU A 22 -8.10 -3.29 -1.76
CA LEU A 22 -8.20 -1.83 -1.83
C LEU A 22 -7.31 -1.26 -2.94
N GLY A 23 -6.10 -1.79 -3.11
CA GLY A 23 -5.22 -1.44 -4.21
C GLY A 23 -5.91 -1.63 -5.57
N PHE A 24 -6.53 -2.79 -5.77
CA PHE A 24 -7.29 -3.09 -7.00
C PHE A 24 -8.52 -2.18 -7.18
N ALA A 25 -9.26 -1.91 -6.12
CA ALA A 25 -10.45 -1.05 -6.20
C ALA A 25 -10.10 0.36 -6.70
N TYR A 26 -9.02 0.95 -6.17
CA TYR A 26 -8.53 2.25 -6.61
C TYR A 26 -7.84 2.21 -7.98
N SER A 27 -7.14 1.11 -8.34
CA SER A 27 -6.49 1.00 -9.65
C SER A 27 -7.48 0.78 -10.79
N THR A 28 -8.72 0.36 -10.49
CA THR A 28 -9.76 0.10 -11.49
C THR A 28 -10.94 1.05 -11.39
N GLY A 29 -11.04 1.84 -10.31
CA GLY A 29 -12.20 2.69 -10.04
C GLY A 29 -13.47 1.88 -9.80
N THR A 30 -13.37 0.79 -9.04
CA THR A 30 -14.49 -0.14 -8.77
C THR A 30 -14.88 -0.16 -7.29
N ARG A 31 -15.96 -0.89 -6.95
CA ARG A 31 -16.47 -1.02 -5.57
C ARG A 31 -16.78 0.31 -4.87
N GLY A 32 -17.12 1.34 -5.66
CA GLY A 32 -17.42 2.69 -5.17
C GLY A 32 -16.20 3.59 -4.95
N TYR A 33 -15.00 3.13 -5.25
CA TYR A 33 -13.78 3.92 -5.18
C TYR A 33 -13.47 4.59 -6.53
N PRO A 34 -12.94 5.82 -6.53
CA PRO A 34 -12.51 6.47 -7.76
C PRO A 34 -11.24 5.81 -8.31
N PHE A 35 -11.02 5.94 -9.62
CA PHE A 35 -9.73 5.60 -10.22
C PHE A 35 -8.66 6.57 -9.71
N ASP A 36 -7.70 6.08 -8.94
CA ASP A 36 -6.66 6.87 -8.29
C ASP A 36 -5.42 6.02 -8.04
N LEU A 37 -4.38 6.24 -8.85
CA LEU A 37 -3.14 5.49 -8.76
C LEU A 37 -2.31 5.84 -7.51
N VAL A 38 -2.47 7.02 -6.91
CA VAL A 38 -1.80 7.38 -5.65
C VAL A 38 -2.35 6.52 -4.51
N ASN A 39 -3.67 6.40 -4.41
CA ASN A 39 -4.30 5.53 -3.42
C ASN A 39 -4.06 4.05 -3.71
N ALA A 40 -4.12 3.62 -4.98
CA ALA A 40 -3.78 2.24 -5.35
C ALA A 40 -2.36 1.87 -4.92
N HIS A 41 -1.37 2.71 -5.27
CA HIS A 41 0.03 2.48 -4.93
C HIS A 41 0.25 2.48 -3.43
N LYS A 42 -0.45 3.32 -2.66
CA LYS A 42 -0.40 3.32 -1.19
C LYS A 42 -0.79 1.95 -0.64
N TRP A 43 -1.93 1.41 -1.06
CA TRP A 43 -2.46 0.15 -0.53
C TRP A 43 -1.64 -1.06 -0.96
N PHE A 44 -1.23 -1.12 -2.24
CA PHE A 44 -0.28 -2.14 -2.70
C PHE A 44 1.06 -2.04 -1.96
N ASN A 45 1.55 -0.84 -1.64
CA ASN A 45 2.77 -0.70 -0.85
C ASN A 45 2.63 -1.29 0.57
N LEU A 46 1.49 -1.12 1.22
CA LEU A 46 1.23 -1.67 2.55
C LEU A 46 1.08 -3.20 2.52
N ALA A 47 0.35 -3.74 1.55
CA ALA A 47 0.26 -5.19 1.34
C ALA A 47 1.62 -5.81 1.00
N ALA A 48 2.41 -5.16 0.14
CA ALA A 48 3.74 -5.59 -0.25
C ALA A 48 4.72 -5.63 0.94
N MET A 49 4.64 -4.62 1.82
CA MET A 49 5.40 -4.59 3.07
C MET A 49 5.05 -5.81 3.94
N SER A 50 3.79 -6.24 3.95
CA SER A 50 3.30 -7.37 4.74
C SER A 50 3.62 -8.75 4.13
N GLY A 51 4.33 -8.78 3.00
CA GLY A 51 4.80 -10.01 2.36
C GLY A 51 4.02 -10.44 1.11
N SER A 52 3.04 -9.67 0.63
CA SER A 52 2.34 -10.00 -0.62
C SER A 52 3.22 -9.74 -1.84
N GLU A 53 3.64 -10.81 -2.52
CA GLU A 53 4.37 -10.72 -3.80
C GLU A 53 3.50 -10.14 -4.91
N GLU A 54 2.21 -10.46 -4.92
CA GLU A 54 1.24 -9.88 -5.87
C GLU A 54 1.16 -8.36 -5.70
N ALA A 55 1.07 -7.87 -4.46
CA ALA A 55 1.09 -6.44 -4.20
C ALA A 55 2.41 -5.78 -4.60
N GLN A 56 3.55 -6.47 -4.47
CA GLN A 56 4.84 -5.96 -4.96
C GLN A 56 4.82 -5.78 -6.48
N TYR A 57 4.29 -6.76 -7.21
CA TYR A 57 4.13 -6.69 -8.66
C TYR A 57 3.18 -5.55 -9.05
N CYS A 58 1.96 -5.51 -8.49
CA CYS A 58 0.98 -4.49 -8.82
C CYS A 58 1.49 -3.08 -8.52
N ARG A 59 2.18 -2.88 -7.38
CA ARG A 59 2.82 -1.59 -7.05
C ARG A 59 3.83 -1.17 -8.12
N ALA A 60 4.68 -2.09 -8.57
CA ALA A 60 5.70 -1.80 -9.57
C ALA A 60 5.08 -1.52 -10.95
N ASP A 61 4.05 -2.27 -11.33
CA ASP A 61 3.33 -2.12 -12.60
C ASP A 61 2.70 -0.72 -12.72
N ILE A 62 1.91 -0.31 -11.72
CA ILE A 62 1.24 0.99 -11.78
C ILE A 62 2.21 2.17 -11.58
N ALA A 63 3.36 1.97 -10.93
CA ALA A 63 4.37 3.01 -10.75
C ALA A 63 4.93 3.51 -12.11
N GLY A 64 4.92 2.66 -13.15
CA GLY A 64 5.29 3.07 -14.51
C GLY A 64 4.36 4.11 -15.14
N GLN A 65 3.16 4.29 -14.59
CA GLN A 65 2.15 5.26 -15.04
C GLN A 65 2.09 6.51 -14.17
N MET A 66 2.89 6.58 -13.10
CA MET A 66 2.87 7.66 -12.11
C MET A 66 4.09 8.56 -12.25
N THR A 67 3.94 9.81 -11.86
CA THR A 67 5.06 10.72 -11.67
C THR A 67 5.81 10.41 -10.37
N GLY A 68 7.09 10.80 -10.31
CA GLY A 68 7.86 10.68 -9.07
C GLY A 68 7.24 11.43 -7.87
N ARG A 69 6.50 12.50 -8.13
CA ARG A 69 5.75 13.24 -7.10
C ARG A 69 4.60 12.42 -6.53
N GLU A 70 3.82 11.77 -7.39
CA GLU A 70 2.71 10.90 -7.01
C GLU A 70 3.20 9.66 -6.25
N ILE A 71 4.30 9.04 -6.68
CA ILE A 71 4.93 7.93 -5.95
C ILE A 71 5.37 8.38 -4.56
N ALA A 72 6.04 9.53 -4.45
CA ALA A 72 6.46 10.06 -3.17
C ALA A 72 5.27 10.37 -2.24
N GLU A 73 4.16 10.84 -2.80
CA GLU A 73 2.91 11.07 -2.07
C GLU A 73 2.28 9.77 -1.57
N ALA A 74 2.13 8.76 -2.42
CA ALA A 74 1.60 7.46 -2.04
C ALA A 74 2.42 6.82 -0.91
N GLN A 75 3.75 6.86 -1.01
CA GLN A 75 4.65 6.34 0.02
C GLN A 75 4.57 7.14 1.33
N ARG A 76 4.42 8.47 1.27
CA ARG A 76 4.18 9.29 2.48
C ARG A 76 2.87 8.90 3.14
N ALA A 77 1.79 8.78 2.36
CA ALA A 77 0.48 8.40 2.87
C ALA A 77 0.48 7.00 3.52
N ALA A 78 1.22 6.04 2.96
CA ALA A 78 1.40 4.71 3.54
C ALA A 78 2.10 4.78 4.91
N ARG A 79 3.19 5.55 5.01
CA ARG A 79 3.89 5.76 6.29
C ARG A 79 3.00 6.42 7.34
N THR A 80 2.25 7.44 6.97
CA THR A 80 1.31 8.11 7.88
C THR A 80 0.23 7.14 8.40
N TRP A 81 -0.28 6.28 7.52
CA TRP A 81 -1.28 5.29 7.91
C TRP A 81 -0.74 4.25 8.92
N LEU A 82 0.48 3.75 8.70
CA LEU A 82 1.15 2.86 9.67
C LEU A 82 1.40 3.55 11.01
N ALA A 83 1.87 4.80 10.98
CA ALA A 83 2.11 5.58 12.20
C ALA A 83 0.82 5.82 13.00
N GLY A 84 -0.32 6.03 12.32
CA GLY A 84 -1.63 6.19 12.95
C GLY A 84 -2.16 4.90 13.58
N GLN A 85 -1.87 3.74 13.01
CA GLN A 85 -2.26 2.45 13.60
C GLN A 85 -1.55 2.14 14.93
N HIS A 86 -0.37 2.71 15.15
CA HIS A 86 0.39 2.51 16.39
C HIS A 86 0.00 3.47 17.53
N ALA A 87 -0.91 4.40 17.26
CA ALA A 87 -1.39 5.39 18.23
C ALA A 87 -2.67 4.94 18.99
N HIS A 88 -3.11 3.70 18.78
CA HIS A 88 -4.25 3.07 19.46
C HIS A 88 -3.83 1.71 20.04
#